data_AF-A0A1C5FGG1-F1
#
_entry.id   AF-A0A1C5FGG1-F1
#
_cell.length_a   1.000
_cell.length_b   1.000
_cell.length_c   1.000
_cell.angle_alpha   90.00
_cell.angle_beta   90.00
_cell.angle_gamma   90.00
#
_symmetry.space_group_name_H-M   'P 1'
#
loop_
_entity.id
_entity.type
_entity.pdbx_description
1 polymer ?
#
loop_
_entity_poly.entity_id
_entity_poly.type
_entity_poly.pdbx_seq_one_letter_code
_entity_poly.pdbx_strand_id
1 'polypeptide(L)'
;ATAAPGHDARSAHPVRESGGPASVAATGTVAATGKSSAAALGALTTLGTPGPALRKDGGYPRRTVLEAPPENPADKSVKLGLTPYHSLAPRLNALQKLGDRVSVEVAGRSAGGHDLYLVTVTAPESAHEAREQERMRELIEDSPASAAKDRRIKSDYKTPVFINNNIHGNEWEGTDAALKLIEELAKAKDGRTRELLATSRIYLNVTANPDGRIAGTRANGNNFDLNRDFITGSQPETRAMRQIAIDKQPAVMLDLHGYVNGTLIEPTTPPHGENYEYDLFLKNTYANALGMEKAVNDLGYTSAKDGVEPPVIPFRDQQEGWDDWPPIFTPQYMAFQGAVASHTVEIPMRVNNASYDSLSVEELRRRSAINTDIAGAAMRATLDYTYRNRTSVIADQIETFRRGAAGEAQRPVSEQTVPGVPGIGPEDVYTTDFPRAYVIPAGEGQRSATAAARLVDHLIANDVRVERASAGFRLAGRSYPAGSYVVDMHQSKRGIANVILSEGRDISADVSTMYDISGWSLGLLWGASVDKVQKADGGLRLHSRTVHAAAPTGSVAGGSRGHGGLR
;
A
#
# COMPACT_ATOMS: atom_id res chain seq x y z
N ALA A 1 36.67 -44.51 32.40
CA ALA A 1 36.92 -44.44 30.96
C ALA A 1 35.77 -45.13 30.25
N THR A 2 35.02 -44.35 29.47
CA THR A 2 34.15 -44.64 28.30
C THR A 2 32.86 -43.84 28.40
N ALA A 3 32.52 -43.21 27.27
CA ALA A 3 31.54 -42.15 27.11
C ALA A 3 30.43 -42.57 26.14
N ALA A 4 29.25 -41.95 26.36
CA ALA A 4 28.15 -41.61 25.45
C ALA A 4 27.34 -42.74 24.73
N PRO A 5 26.13 -42.46 24.18
CA PRO A 5 25.34 -41.21 24.16
C PRO A 5 23.86 -41.33 24.62
N GLY A 6 23.25 -40.15 24.84
CA GLY A 6 21.85 -39.96 25.25
C GLY A 6 20.84 -39.98 24.09
N HIS A 7 19.59 -40.23 24.47
CA HIS A 7 18.40 -40.11 23.65
C HIS A 7 17.65 -38.83 24.02
N ASP A 8 17.54 -37.90 23.07
CA ASP A 8 16.57 -36.79 23.13
C ASP A 8 15.19 -37.33 22.75
N ALA A 9 14.26 -37.29 23.70
CA ALA A 9 12.84 -37.45 23.46
C ALA A 9 12.21 -36.05 23.38
N ARG A 10 11.93 -35.57 22.17
CA ARG A 10 11.02 -34.43 21.97
C ARG A 10 9.62 -34.90 22.30
N SER A 11 9.06 -34.42 23.41
CA SER A 11 7.65 -34.63 23.76
C SER A 11 6.77 -33.88 22.78
N ALA A 12 5.90 -34.62 22.09
CA ALA A 12 4.72 -34.06 21.45
C ALA A 12 3.77 -33.56 22.54
N HIS A 13 3.33 -32.30 22.43
CA HIS A 13 2.26 -31.75 23.25
C HIS A 13 1.12 -31.21 22.38
N PRO A 14 -0.13 -31.29 22.89
CA PRO A 14 -1.31 -31.48 22.06
C PRO A 14 -1.89 -30.16 21.55
N VAL A 15 -2.36 -30.23 20.30
CA VAL A 15 -3.25 -29.26 19.65
C VAL A 15 -4.49 -29.04 20.53
N ARG A 16 -4.78 -27.78 20.86
CA ARG A 16 -6.11 -27.36 21.31
C ARG A 16 -6.84 -26.71 20.15
N GLU A 17 -7.73 -27.49 19.53
CA GLU A 17 -8.87 -26.95 18.80
C GLU A 17 -9.97 -26.54 19.80
N SER A 18 -10.47 -25.32 19.66
CA SER A 18 -11.90 -24.96 19.83
C SER A 18 -12.08 -23.46 19.60
N GLY A 19 -12.27 -23.11 18.33
CA GLY A 19 -12.56 -21.75 17.88
C GLY A 19 -12.72 -21.70 16.38
N GLY A 20 -13.57 -22.57 15.82
CA GLY A 20 -13.81 -22.61 14.38
C GLY A 20 -14.36 -21.27 13.88
N PRO A 21 -13.85 -20.73 12.76
CA PRO A 21 -14.53 -19.65 12.07
C PRO A 21 -15.84 -20.21 11.51
N ALA A 22 -16.97 -19.59 11.87
CA ALA A 22 -18.25 -19.93 11.29
C ALA A 22 -18.19 -19.71 9.77
N SER A 23 -18.10 -20.80 9.01
CA SER A 23 -18.25 -20.80 7.57
C SER A 23 -19.71 -20.52 7.23
N VAL A 24 -20.01 -19.30 6.85
CA VAL A 24 -21.27 -19.01 6.16
C VAL A 24 -21.04 -19.40 4.70
N ALA A 25 -21.30 -20.67 4.37
CA ALA A 25 -21.47 -21.10 3.01
C ALA A 25 -22.74 -20.42 2.46
N ALA A 26 -22.56 -19.30 1.74
CA ALA A 26 -23.63 -18.67 1.00
C ALA A 26 -23.89 -19.48 -0.29
N THR A 27 -24.69 -20.55 -0.20
CA THR A 27 -25.36 -21.12 -1.36
C THR A 27 -26.58 -20.26 -1.72
N GLY A 28 -26.31 -19.07 -2.24
CA GLY A 28 -27.30 -18.21 -2.86
C GLY A 28 -27.14 -18.24 -4.37
N THR A 29 -28.08 -18.84 -5.08
CA THR A 29 -28.26 -18.63 -6.53
C THR A 29 -28.55 -17.15 -6.78
N VAL A 30 -27.53 -16.36 -7.08
CA VAL A 30 -27.69 -14.95 -7.46
C VAL A 30 -28.22 -14.90 -8.89
N ALA A 31 -29.49 -14.58 -9.04
CA ALA A 31 -30.01 -14.10 -10.31
C ALA A 31 -29.25 -12.81 -10.66
N ALA A 32 -28.41 -12.87 -11.71
CA ALA A 32 -27.67 -11.73 -12.21
C ALA A 32 -28.65 -10.64 -12.69
N THR A 33 -28.85 -9.62 -11.85
CA THR A 33 -29.54 -8.40 -12.24
C THR A 33 -28.57 -7.55 -13.07
N GLY A 34 -29.03 -7.00 -14.20
CA GLY A 34 -28.19 -6.36 -15.23
C GLY A 34 -27.36 -5.13 -14.81
N LYS A 35 -27.31 -4.77 -13.52
CA LYS A 35 -26.39 -3.76 -12.98
C LYS A 35 -25.00 -4.33 -12.67
N SER A 36 -24.88 -5.61 -12.28
CA SER A 36 -23.57 -6.20 -11.94
C SER A 36 -22.70 -6.40 -13.19
N SER A 37 -23.30 -6.68 -14.35
CA SER A 37 -22.59 -6.82 -15.61
C SER A 37 -22.01 -5.49 -16.12
N ALA A 38 -22.73 -4.37 -15.95
CA ALA A 38 -22.22 -3.04 -16.32
C ALA A 38 -21.06 -2.58 -15.42
N ALA A 39 -21.14 -2.84 -14.12
CA ALA A 39 -20.05 -2.57 -13.18
C ALA A 39 -18.81 -3.45 -13.45
N ALA A 40 -19.01 -4.74 -13.76
CA ALA A 40 -17.93 -5.64 -14.14
C ALA A 40 -17.27 -5.26 -15.48
N LEU A 41 -18.05 -4.85 -16.48
CA LEU A 41 -17.52 -4.34 -17.75
C LEU A 41 -16.77 -3.00 -17.55
N GLY A 42 -17.30 -2.09 -16.73
CA GLY A 42 -16.63 -0.83 -16.39
C GLY A 42 -15.31 -1.04 -15.65
N ALA A 43 -15.26 -1.98 -14.71
CA ALA A 43 -14.04 -2.38 -14.02
C ALA A 43 -12.99 -2.90 -15.00
N LEU A 44 -13.36 -3.80 -15.93
CA LEU A 44 -12.45 -4.33 -16.95
C LEU A 44 -11.86 -3.27 -17.88
N THR A 45 -12.62 -2.21 -18.19
CA THR A 45 -12.14 -1.08 -19.01
C THR A 45 -11.24 -0.08 -18.27
N THR A 46 -11.15 -0.16 -16.93
CA THR A 46 -10.46 0.85 -16.10
C THR A 46 -9.21 0.34 -15.37
N LEU A 47 -8.89 -0.96 -15.45
CA LEU A 47 -7.72 -1.59 -14.79
C LEU A 47 -6.35 -0.98 -15.21
N GLY A 48 -6.28 -0.37 -16.39
CA GLY A 48 -5.10 0.32 -16.92
C GLY A 48 -5.16 1.86 -16.82
N THR A 49 -6.22 2.44 -16.24
CA THR A 49 -6.35 3.90 -16.15
C THR A 49 -5.47 4.43 -15.00
N PRO A 50 -4.60 5.43 -15.24
CA PRO A 50 -3.91 6.14 -14.17
C PRO A 50 -4.92 6.72 -13.16
N GLY A 51 -4.51 6.83 -11.89
CA GLY A 51 -5.30 7.58 -10.92
C GLY A 51 -5.38 9.07 -11.32
N PRO A 52 -6.32 9.84 -10.76
CA PRO A 52 -6.34 11.28 -10.96
C PRO A 52 -5.02 11.88 -10.46
N ALA A 53 -4.32 12.63 -11.32
CA ALA A 53 -3.04 13.23 -10.98
C ALA A 53 -3.21 14.30 -9.90
N LEU A 54 -2.38 14.24 -8.86
CA LEU A 54 -2.32 15.28 -7.83
C LEU A 54 -1.66 16.55 -8.38
N ARG A 55 -1.94 17.70 -7.75
CA ARG A 55 -1.31 18.96 -8.18
C ARG A 55 0.20 18.85 -7.95
N LYS A 56 1.00 19.25 -8.94
CA LYS A 56 2.47 19.33 -8.83
C LYS A 56 2.99 20.77 -8.87
N ASP A 57 2.12 21.74 -9.17
CA ASP A 57 2.44 23.15 -9.26
C ASP A 57 2.40 23.87 -7.89
N GLY A 58 3.14 24.98 -7.81
CA GLY A 58 3.15 25.85 -6.63
C GLY A 58 3.96 25.32 -5.43
N GLY A 59 3.93 26.09 -4.35
CA GLY A 59 4.51 25.76 -3.05
C GLY A 59 3.50 25.20 -2.05
N TYR A 60 3.92 24.99 -0.81
CA TYR A 60 3.03 24.65 0.31
C TYR A 60 2.89 25.88 1.25
N PRO A 61 1.68 26.17 1.76
CA PRO A 61 0.48 25.35 1.68
C PRO A 61 -0.28 25.57 0.36
N ARG A 62 -0.88 24.49 -0.15
CA ARG A 62 -1.82 24.52 -1.28
C ARG A 62 -3.23 24.56 -0.73
N ARG A 63 -3.90 25.70 -0.90
CA ARG A 63 -5.27 25.87 -0.42
C ARG A 63 -6.28 25.48 -1.50
N THR A 64 -7.26 24.69 -1.10
CA THR A 64 -8.40 24.27 -1.92
C THR A 64 -9.68 24.56 -1.14
N VAL A 65 -10.67 25.18 -1.79
CA VAL A 65 -12.01 25.33 -1.19
C VAL A 65 -12.77 24.05 -1.49
N LEU A 66 -13.07 23.29 -0.43
CA LEU A 66 -13.81 22.04 -0.55
C LEU A 66 -15.31 22.32 -0.49
N GLU A 67 -16.08 21.72 -1.39
CA GLU A 67 -17.54 21.76 -1.33
C GLU A 67 -18.03 20.79 -0.26
N ALA A 68 -18.92 21.27 0.62
CA ALA A 68 -19.52 20.41 1.64
C ALA A 68 -20.68 19.65 1.00
N PRO A 69 -20.68 18.30 1.04
CA PRO A 69 -21.85 17.56 0.60
C PRO A 69 -23.01 17.78 1.59
N PRO A 70 -24.26 17.49 1.19
CA PRO A 70 -25.43 17.66 2.05
C PRO A 70 -25.28 16.91 3.39
N GLU A 71 -25.87 17.46 4.45
CA GLU A 71 -25.92 16.80 5.74
C GLU A 71 -26.60 15.44 5.62
N ASN A 72 -25.95 14.41 6.15
CA ASN A 72 -26.47 13.05 6.18
C ASN A 72 -26.55 12.56 7.63
N PRO A 73 -27.72 12.68 8.29
CA PRO A 73 -27.90 12.19 9.66
C PRO A 73 -27.92 10.66 9.76
N ALA A 74 -28.00 9.94 8.63
CA ALA A 74 -27.98 8.48 8.59
C ALA A 74 -26.56 7.90 8.50
N ASP A 75 -25.52 8.74 8.40
CA ASP A 75 -24.13 8.31 8.46
C ASP A 75 -23.86 7.54 9.77
N LYS A 76 -23.39 6.30 9.64
CA LYS A 76 -23.21 5.39 10.78
C LYS A 76 -22.16 5.89 11.78
N SER A 77 -21.24 6.77 11.39
CA SER A 77 -20.27 7.32 12.34
C SER A 77 -20.92 8.23 13.39
N VAL A 78 -22.11 8.79 13.12
CA VAL A 78 -22.82 9.71 14.02
C VAL A 78 -23.19 9.02 15.35
N LYS A 79 -23.63 7.75 15.29
CA LYS A 79 -23.98 6.98 16.50
C LYS A 79 -22.77 6.83 17.42
N LEU A 80 -21.59 6.64 16.84
CA LEU A 80 -20.30 6.49 17.53
C LEU A 80 -19.76 7.81 18.10
N GLY A 81 -20.41 8.94 17.82
CA GLY A 81 -19.91 10.27 18.21
C GLY A 81 -18.67 10.70 17.43
N LEU A 82 -18.42 10.07 16.28
CA LEU A 82 -17.30 10.35 15.39
C LEU A 82 -17.72 11.30 14.26
N THR A 83 -16.74 11.94 13.62
CA THR A 83 -16.98 12.92 12.57
C THR A 83 -17.64 12.27 11.34
N PRO A 84 -18.87 12.66 10.95
CA PRO A 84 -19.53 12.13 9.76
C PRO A 84 -18.89 12.67 8.48
N TYR A 85 -19.03 11.94 7.38
CA TYR A 85 -18.38 12.26 6.10
C TYR A 85 -18.72 13.67 5.63
N HIS A 86 -20.00 14.07 5.71
CA HIS A 86 -20.44 15.41 5.27
C HIS A 86 -19.79 16.56 6.05
N SER A 87 -19.30 16.29 7.26
CA SER A 87 -18.60 17.28 8.09
C SER A 87 -17.10 17.38 7.79
N LEU A 88 -16.52 16.45 7.00
CA LEU A 88 -15.08 16.44 6.72
C LEU A 88 -14.66 17.69 5.91
N ALA A 89 -15.32 17.98 4.79
CA ALA A 89 -14.97 19.15 3.97
C ALA A 89 -15.04 20.49 4.74
N PRO A 90 -16.12 20.81 5.50
CA PRO A 90 -16.15 21.98 6.37
C PRO A 90 -15.00 22.05 7.38
N ARG A 91 -14.67 20.93 8.03
CA ARG A 91 -13.57 20.86 9.02
C ARG A 91 -12.21 21.06 8.35
N LEU A 92 -11.96 20.41 7.23
CA LEU A 92 -10.74 20.56 6.44
C LEU A 92 -10.56 22.00 5.92
N ASN A 93 -11.65 22.65 5.48
CA ASN A 93 -11.65 24.08 5.14
C ASN A 93 -11.28 24.97 6.35
N ALA A 94 -11.69 24.60 7.56
CA ALA A 94 -11.30 25.31 8.77
C ALA A 94 -9.83 25.08 9.14
N LEU A 95 -9.35 23.84 9.03
CA LEU A 95 -7.95 23.49 9.33
C LEU A 95 -6.96 24.21 8.40
N GLN A 96 -7.29 24.36 7.11
CA GLN A 96 -6.49 25.16 6.17
C GLN A 96 -6.34 26.65 6.57
N LYS A 97 -7.24 27.17 7.40
CA LYS A 97 -7.23 28.57 7.87
C LYS A 97 -6.45 28.77 9.17
N LEU A 98 -6.08 27.71 9.89
CA LEU A 98 -5.38 27.80 11.17
C LEU A 98 -3.94 28.30 11.05
N GLY A 99 -3.34 28.26 9.85
CA GLY A 99 -1.98 28.73 9.61
C GLY A 99 -1.53 28.51 8.17
N ASP A 100 -0.23 28.24 8.02
CA ASP A 100 0.47 28.07 6.75
C ASP A 100 1.01 26.64 6.52
N ARG A 101 0.59 25.68 7.34
CA ARG A 101 1.13 24.30 7.32
C ARG A 101 0.23 23.28 6.65
N VAL A 102 -1.07 23.57 6.52
CA VAL A 102 -2.08 22.60 6.08
C VAL A 102 -2.49 22.87 4.65
N SER A 103 -2.37 21.84 3.82
CA SER A 103 -2.86 21.81 2.44
C SER A 103 -3.87 20.69 2.30
N VAL A 104 -4.91 20.90 1.51
CA VAL A 104 -5.89 19.84 1.22
C VAL A 104 -6.12 19.76 -0.28
N GLU A 105 -6.08 18.53 -0.80
CA GLU A 105 -6.31 18.21 -2.19
C GLU A 105 -7.38 17.12 -2.28
N VAL A 106 -8.19 17.14 -3.34
CA VAL A 106 -9.08 16.03 -3.69
C VAL A 106 -8.25 15.04 -4.52
N ALA A 107 -7.92 13.91 -3.93
CA ALA A 107 -7.08 12.87 -4.52
C ALA A 107 -7.85 11.91 -5.43
N GLY A 108 -9.17 12.08 -5.54
CA GLY A 108 -10.03 11.28 -6.40
C GLY A 108 -11.46 11.23 -5.89
N ARG A 109 -12.24 10.31 -6.45
CA ARG A 109 -13.61 10.02 -6.02
C ARG A 109 -13.80 8.52 -5.79
N SER A 110 -14.59 8.17 -4.79
CA SER A 110 -15.00 6.80 -4.51
C SER A 110 -15.90 6.24 -5.59
N ALA A 111 -16.18 4.93 -5.53
CA ALA A 111 -17.15 4.27 -6.39
C ALA A 111 -18.55 4.90 -6.29
N GLY A 112 -18.96 5.30 -5.10
CA GLY A 112 -20.21 6.02 -4.81
C GLY A 112 -20.17 7.52 -5.16
N GLY A 113 -19.04 8.04 -5.62
CA GLY A 113 -18.89 9.42 -6.10
C GLY A 113 -18.49 10.43 -5.03
N HIS A 114 -18.10 10.00 -3.83
CA HIS A 114 -17.63 10.87 -2.75
C HIS A 114 -16.16 11.26 -2.95
N ASP A 115 -15.80 12.51 -2.68
CA ASP A 115 -14.42 12.99 -2.79
C ASP A 115 -13.50 12.30 -1.75
N LEU A 116 -12.29 11.95 -2.19
CA LEU A 116 -11.21 11.41 -1.37
C LEU A 116 -10.24 12.54 -0.99
N TYR A 117 -10.09 12.83 0.29
CA TYR A 117 -9.31 13.98 0.76
C TYR A 117 -7.90 13.57 1.20
N LEU A 118 -6.89 14.16 0.55
CA LEU A 118 -5.50 14.09 0.96
C LEU A 118 -5.09 15.40 1.63
N VAL A 119 -4.66 15.30 2.89
CA VAL A 119 -4.12 16.43 3.65
C VAL A 119 -2.60 16.35 3.66
N THR A 120 -1.92 17.44 3.28
CA THR A 120 -0.46 17.57 3.49
C THR A 120 -0.20 18.53 4.63
N VAL A 121 0.55 18.08 5.64
CA VAL A 121 1.05 18.91 6.74
C VAL A 121 2.58 18.99 6.65
N THR A 122 3.10 20.20 6.43
CA THR A 122 4.54 20.46 6.34
C THR A 122 4.84 21.93 6.65
N ALA A 123 6.10 22.26 6.95
CA ALA A 123 6.52 23.66 7.03
C ALA A 123 6.35 24.32 5.65
N PRO A 124 6.00 25.63 5.57
CA PRO A 124 5.80 26.33 4.31
C PRO A 124 6.98 26.12 3.34
N GLU A 125 6.65 26.01 2.07
CA GLU A 125 7.62 25.84 0.99
C GLU A 125 7.25 26.79 -0.15
N SER A 126 8.21 27.55 -0.64
CA SER A 126 8.08 28.26 -1.90
C SER A 126 7.89 27.27 -3.07
N ALA A 127 7.39 27.78 -4.19
CA ALA A 127 7.28 26.96 -5.41
C ALA A 127 8.65 26.42 -5.90
N HIS A 128 9.75 27.11 -5.56
CA HIS A 128 11.10 26.64 -5.88
C HIS A 128 11.51 25.46 -4.98
N GLU A 129 11.33 25.57 -3.67
CA GLU A 129 11.63 24.49 -2.72
C GLU A 129 10.78 23.25 -3.03
N ALA A 130 9.49 23.43 -3.31
CA ALA A 130 8.61 22.32 -3.66
C ALA A 130 9.09 21.57 -4.93
N ARG A 131 9.58 22.30 -5.95
CA ARG A 131 10.17 21.69 -7.16
C ARG A 131 11.51 21.01 -6.89
N GLU A 132 12.34 21.54 -5.99
CA GLU A 132 13.60 20.87 -5.63
C GLU A 132 13.35 19.55 -4.90
N GLN A 133 12.32 19.49 -4.04
CA GLN A 133 11.89 18.23 -3.42
C GLN A 133 11.42 17.21 -4.47
N GLU A 134 10.68 17.65 -5.49
CA GLU A 134 10.26 16.77 -6.60
C GLU A 134 11.47 16.25 -7.40
N ARG A 135 12.43 17.11 -7.73
CA ARG A 135 13.67 16.69 -8.40
C ARG A 135 14.47 15.68 -7.59
N MET A 136 14.52 15.85 -6.26
CA MET A 136 15.18 14.90 -5.37
C MET A 136 14.41 13.56 -5.33
N ARG A 137 13.07 13.60 -5.27
CA ARG A 137 12.22 12.40 -5.36
C ARG A 137 12.50 11.62 -6.64
N GLU A 138 12.43 12.29 -7.80
CA GLU A 138 12.72 11.70 -9.11
C GLU A 138 14.14 11.13 -9.17
N LEU A 139 15.14 11.85 -8.64
CA LEU A 139 16.53 11.36 -8.61
C LEU A 139 16.70 10.08 -7.76
N ILE A 140 16.00 10.00 -6.61
CA ILE A 140 16.00 8.83 -5.73
C ILE A 140 15.51 7.59 -6.48
N GLU A 141 14.45 7.73 -7.28
CA GLU A 141 13.90 6.61 -8.04
C GLU A 141 14.66 6.33 -9.36
N ASP A 142 14.90 7.35 -10.18
CA ASP A 142 15.44 7.16 -11.53
C ASP A 142 16.95 6.97 -11.56
N SER A 143 17.66 7.46 -10.54
CA SER A 143 19.12 7.39 -10.46
C SER A 143 19.60 7.21 -9.01
N PRO A 144 19.16 6.14 -8.31
CA PRO A 144 19.43 5.93 -6.89
C PRO A 144 20.92 5.91 -6.52
N ALA A 145 21.80 5.41 -7.42
CA ALA A 145 23.25 5.42 -7.19
C ALA A 145 23.84 6.85 -7.13
N SER A 146 23.27 7.78 -7.89
CA SER A 146 23.60 9.20 -7.83
C SER A 146 22.96 9.84 -6.60
N ALA A 147 21.69 9.52 -6.32
CA ALA A 147 20.97 10.00 -5.14
C ALA A 147 21.70 9.68 -3.82
N ALA A 148 22.24 8.46 -3.68
CA ALA A 148 23.00 8.03 -2.50
C ALA A 148 24.24 8.90 -2.19
N LYS A 149 24.79 9.55 -3.23
CA LYS A 149 25.97 10.42 -3.16
C LYS A 149 25.59 11.91 -3.04
N ASP A 150 24.34 12.27 -3.30
CA ASP A 150 23.89 13.66 -3.27
C ASP A 150 23.78 14.16 -1.83
N ARG A 151 24.53 15.22 -1.51
CA ARG A 151 24.52 15.83 -0.16
C ARG A 151 23.22 16.57 0.12
N ARG A 152 22.55 17.10 -0.91
CA ARG A 152 21.27 17.83 -0.79
C ARG A 152 20.15 16.89 -0.37
N ILE A 153 20.14 15.65 -0.84
CA ILE A 153 19.14 14.68 -0.38
C ILE A 153 19.30 14.41 1.12
N LYS A 154 20.55 14.28 1.59
CA LYS A 154 20.81 14.02 3.02
C LYS A 154 20.43 15.20 3.91
N SER A 155 20.65 16.44 3.47
CA SER A 155 20.34 17.63 4.26
C SER A 155 18.89 18.09 4.08
N ASP A 156 18.40 18.18 2.84
CA ASP A 156 17.26 19.01 2.48
C ASP A 156 16.02 18.18 2.11
N TYR A 157 16.15 16.93 1.64
CA TYR A 157 15.00 16.13 1.19
C TYR A 157 14.06 15.77 2.34
N LYS A 158 12.85 16.35 2.34
CA LYS A 158 11.85 16.14 3.39
C LYS A 158 11.32 14.71 3.34
N THR A 159 11.39 13.99 4.46
CA THR A 159 10.93 12.61 4.54
C THR A 159 9.42 12.52 4.31
N PRO A 160 8.97 11.80 3.28
CA PRO A 160 7.56 11.60 3.03
C PRO A 160 6.99 10.51 3.94
N VAL A 161 5.97 10.87 4.72
CA VAL A 161 5.22 9.95 5.59
C VAL A 161 3.79 9.90 5.08
N PHE A 162 3.24 8.70 4.86
CA PHE A 162 1.84 8.53 4.47
C PHE A 162 1.06 7.82 5.59
N ILE A 163 -0.10 8.37 5.95
CA ILE A 163 -1.02 7.81 6.93
C ILE A 163 -2.37 7.62 6.24
N ASN A 164 -2.78 6.37 6.06
CA ASN A 164 -4.05 6.00 5.47
C ASN A 164 -5.04 5.61 6.57
N ASN A 165 -6.29 6.05 6.44
CA ASN A 165 -7.32 5.86 7.45
C ASN A 165 -8.59 5.34 6.81
N ASN A 166 -9.29 4.45 7.53
CA ASN A 166 -10.66 4.05 7.21
C ASN A 166 -10.77 3.45 5.80
N ILE A 167 -9.82 2.56 5.46
CA ILE A 167 -9.85 1.74 4.24
C ILE A 167 -11.00 0.73 4.29
N HIS A 168 -11.28 0.18 5.46
CA HIS A 168 -12.54 -0.48 5.75
C HIS A 168 -13.51 0.54 6.30
N GLY A 169 -14.66 0.69 5.64
CA GLY A 169 -15.59 1.77 5.96
C GLY A 169 -16.12 1.72 7.39
N ASN A 170 -16.33 0.52 7.94
CA ASN A 170 -16.80 0.29 9.31
C ASN A 170 -15.69 0.24 10.38
N GLU A 171 -14.54 0.83 10.10
CA GLU A 171 -13.41 1.01 11.03
C GLU A 171 -13.07 2.52 11.06
N TRP A 172 -13.82 3.28 11.86
CA TRP A 172 -14.01 4.72 11.66
C TRP A 172 -12.94 5.61 12.32
N GLU A 173 -12.34 5.16 13.42
CA GLU A 173 -11.66 6.00 14.40
C GLU A 173 -10.35 6.63 13.91
N GLY A 174 -9.66 5.98 12.97
CA GLY A 174 -8.45 6.54 12.35
C GLY A 174 -8.68 7.93 11.74
N THR A 175 -9.87 8.17 11.16
CA THR A 175 -10.24 9.47 10.61
C THR A 175 -10.24 10.59 11.65
N ASP A 176 -10.83 10.35 12.82
CA ASP A 176 -10.91 11.36 13.88
C ASP A 176 -9.54 11.55 14.57
N ALA A 177 -8.74 10.50 14.69
CA ALA A 177 -7.34 10.58 15.12
C ALA A 177 -6.50 11.43 14.15
N ALA A 178 -6.66 11.24 12.84
CA ALA A 178 -6.00 12.04 11.81
C ALA A 178 -6.39 13.52 11.89
N LEU A 179 -7.70 13.82 12.04
CA LEU A 179 -8.18 15.20 12.18
C LEU A 179 -7.59 15.89 13.42
N LYS A 180 -7.55 15.19 14.56
CA LYS A 180 -6.91 15.69 15.80
C LYS A 180 -5.42 15.97 15.57
N LEU A 181 -4.70 15.05 14.93
CA LEU A 181 -3.28 15.20 14.65
C LEU A 181 -2.98 16.37 13.71
N ILE A 182 -3.79 16.55 12.64
CA ILE A 182 -3.65 17.69 11.72
C ILE A 182 -3.81 19.00 12.49
N GLU A 183 -4.83 19.09 13.35
CA GLU A 183 -5.08 20.29 14.17
C GLU A 183 -3.93 20.56 15.16
N GLU A 184 -3.43 19.52 15.82
CA GLU A 184 -2.28 19.58 16.73
C GLU A 184 -1.05 20.15 16.00
N LEU A 185 -0.65 19.56 14.88
CA LEU A 185 0.52 19.97 14.10
C LEU A 185 0.36 21.38 13.50
N ALA A 186 -0.87 21.74 13.10
CA ALA A 186 -1.17 23.08 12.58
C ALA A 186 -1.01 24.16 13.65
N LYS A 187 -1.44 23.88 14.89
CA LYS A 187 -1.43 24.84 16.01
C LYS A 187 -0.13 24.83 16.82
N ALA A 188 0.68 23.78 16.69
CA ALA A 188 1.90 23.59 17.47
C ALA A 188 2.89 24.76 17.36
N LYS A 189 3.36 25.23 18.52
CA LYS A 189 4.31 26.35 18.65
C LYS A 189 5.69 25.92 19.15
N ASP A 190 5.83 24.66 19.58
CA ASP A 190 7.08 24.11 20.10
C ASP A 190 8.12 23.89 18.99
N GLY A 191 9.39 23.84 19.40
CA GLY A 191 10.52 23.63 18.48
C GLY A 191 10.51 22.25 17.84
N ARG A 192 10.09 21.22 18.59
CA ARG A 192 10.10 19.82 18.16
C ARG A 192 9.20 19.60 16.94
N THR A 193 7.98 20.11 16.97
CA THR A 193 7.05 20.06 15.84
C THR A 193 7.54 20.90 14.67
N ARG A 194 8.13 22.07 14.92
CA ARG A 194 8.71 22.90 13.86
C ARG A 194 9.82 22.17 13.10
N GLU A 195 10.72 21.50 13.82
CA GLU A 195 11.81 20.71 13.26
C GLU A 195 11.30 19.48 12.50
N LEU A 196 10.30 18.78 13.04
CA LEU A 196 9.60 17.69 12.35
C LEU A 196 9.04 18.16 10.99
N LEU A 197 8.27 19.25 10.96
CA LEU A 197 7.64 19.74 9.74
C LEU A 197 8.63 20.42 8.76
N ALA A 198 9.77 20.90 9.26
CA ALA A 198 10.86 21.37 8.42
C ALA A 198 11.57 20.21 7.69
N THR A 199 11.58 19.02 8.29
CA THR A 199 12.32 17.86 7.78
C THR A 199 11.45 16.76 7.19
N SER A 200 10.11 16.87 7.29
CA SER A 200 9.15 15.88 6.81
C SER A 200 7.96 16.51 6.07
N ARG A 201 7.36 15.72 5.17
CA ARG A 201 6.02 15.97 4.60
C ARG A 201 5.09 14.86 5.04
N ILE A 202 4.05 15.22 5.78
CA ILE A 202 3.08 14.26 6.33
C ILE A 202 1.84 14.30 5.46
N TYR A 203 1.51 13.19 4.83
CA TYR A 203 0.35 13.02 3.98
C TYR A 203 -0.68 12.16 4.72
N LEU A 204 -1.91 12.64 4.86
CA LEU A 204 -2.98 11.92 5.51
C LEU A 204 -4.14 11.73 4.53
N ASN A 205 -4.44 10.48 4.17
CA ASN A 205 -5.72 10.16 3.55
C ASN A 205 -6.75 10.02 4.68
N VAL A 206 -7.68 10.97 4.74
CA VAL A 206 -8.57 11.13 5.90
C VAL A 206 -9.61 10.02 5.96
N THR A 207 -10.10 9.57 4.80
CA THR A 207 -10.99 8.42 4.66
C THR A 207 -10.77 7.82 3.28
N ALA A 208 -10.25 6.59 3.24
CA ALA A 208 -10.04 5.85 2.00
C ALA A 208 -11.34 5.27 1.44
N ASN A 209 -12.31 4.94 2.30
CA ASN A 209 -13.59 4.34 1.92
C ASN A 209 -14.79 5.13 2.48
N PRO A 210 -15.09 6.32 1.91
CA PRO A 210 -16.20 7.14 2.39
C PRO A 210 -17.57 6.47 2.18
N ASP A 211 -17.74 5.66 1.13
CA ASP A 211 -19.01 4.97 0.85
C ASP A 211 -19.32 3.96 1.96
N GLY A 212 -18.35 3.11 2.28
CA GLY A 212 -18.47 2.13 3.36
C GLY A 212 -18.55 2.82 4.73
N ARG A 213 -17.88 3.96 4.92
CA ARG A 213 -17.96 4.77 6.15
C ARG A 213 -19.37 5.20 6.46
N ILE A 214 -20.03 5.81 5.47
CA ILE A 214 -21.41 6.30 5.57
C ILE A 214 -22.36 5.13 5.84
N ALA A 215 -22.19 4.02 5.09
CA ALA A 215 -23.06 2.85 5.18
C ALA A 215 -22.81 1.97 6.42
N GLY A 216 -21.63 2.09 7.03
CA GLY A 216 -21.12 1.20 8.07
C GLY A 216 -20.82 -0.20 7.57
N THR A 217 -20.26 -0.31 6.36
CA THR A 217 -19.81 -1.56 5.75
C THR A 217 -18.29 -1.57 5.61
N ARG A 218 -17.69 -2.76 5.68
CA ARG A 218 -16.26 -2.94 5.42
C ARG A 218 -15.89 -2.58 3.98
N ALA A 219 -16.65 -3.12 3.03
CA ALA A 219 -16.44 -2.95 1.60
C ALA A 219 -16.80 -1.53 1.10
N ASN A 220 -16.29 -1.15 -0.08
CA ASN A 220 -16.61 0.12 -0.75
C ASN A 220 -17.99 0.12 -1.42
N GLY A 221 -18.32 1.20 -2.14
CA GLY A 221 -19.61 1.35 -2.84
C GLY A 221 -19.89 0.28 -3.92
N ASN A 222 -18.87 -0.41 -4.42
CA ASN A 222 -18.99 -1.55 -5.34
C ASN A 222 -18.96 -2.91 -4.64
N ASN A 223 -18.94 -2.94 -3.30
CA ASN A 223 -18.84 -4.14 -2.48
C ASN A 223 -17.50 -4.90 -2.62
N PHE A 224 -16.40 -4.18 -2.84
CA PHE A 224 -15.03 -4.72 -2.80
C PHE A 224 -14.34 -4.39 -1.47
N ASP A 225 -13.55 -5.33 -0.96
CA ASP A 225 -12.57 -5.05 0.08
C ASP A 225 -11.35 -4.36 -0.55
N LEU A 226 -11.14 -3.08 -0.20
CA LEU A 226 -10.05 -2.28 -0.76
C LEU A 226 -8.67 -2.80 -0.32
N ASN A 227 -8.57 -3.40 0.88
CA ASN A 227 -7.34 -4.01 1.36
C ASN A 227 -7.12 -5.41 0.76
N ARG A 228 -7.77 -5.72 -0.36
CA ARG A 228 -7.53 -6.90 -1.22
C ARG A 228 -7.34 -6.52 -2.69
N ASP A 229 -7.36 -5.22 -3.00
CA ASP A 229 -7.44 -4.73 -4.37
C ASP A 229 -6.14 -4.07 -4.86
N PHE A 230 -5.13 -3.81 -4.02
CA PHE A 230 -3.98 -2.97 -4.41
C PHE A 230 -3.25 -3.41 -5.68
N ILE A 231 -2.88 -4.70 -5.77
CA ILE A 231 -2.24 -5.20 -6.99
C ILE A 231 -3.20 -5.22 -8.18
N THR A 232 -4.51 -5.40 -7.97
CA THR A 232 -5.49 -5.46 -9.07
C THR A 232 -5.85 -4.06 -9.57
N GLY A 233 -5.95 -3.07 -8.67
CA GLY A 233 -6.30 -1.69 -8.97
C GLY A 233 -7.68 -1.53 -9.60
N SER A 234 -8.64 -2.39 -9.28
CA SER A 234 -9.97 -2.39 -9.91
C SER A 234 -10.85 -1.26 -9.40
N GLN A 235 -10.65 -0.82 -8.15
CA GLN A 235 -11.46 0.21 -7.52
C GLN A 235 -10.85 1.61 -7.65
N PRO A 236 -11.67 2.66 -7.81
CA PRO A 236 -11.16 4.03 -7.94
C PRO A 236 -10.43 4.52 -6.68
N GLU A 237 -10.82 4.08 -5.49
CA GLU A 237 -10.15 4.38 -4.22
C GLU A 237 -8.74 3.82 -4.19
N THR A 238 -8.58 2.54 -4.56
CA THR A 238 -7.28 1.88 -4.67
C THR A 238 -6.39 2.59 -5.68
N ARG A 239 -6.92 2.96 -6.85
CA ARG A 239 -6.15 3.71 -7.87
C ARG A 239 -5.70 5.08 -7.36
N ALA A 240 -6.53 5.77 -6.57
CA ALA A 240 -6.15 7.02 -5.94
C ALA A 240 -5.04 6.83 -4.90
N MET A 241 -5.13 5.82 -4.04
CA MET A 241 -4.08 5.49 -3.06
C MET A 241 -2.77 5.06 -3.72
N ARG A 242 -2.83 4.27 -4.79
CA ARG A 242 -1.68 3.96 -5.63
C ARG A 242 -1.04 5.21 -6.20
N GLN A 243 -1.85 6.13 -6.74
CA GLN A 243 -1.33 7.38 -7.31
C GLN A 243 -0.68 8.26 -6.24
N ILE A 244 -1.22 8.28 -5.01
CA ILE A 244 -0.57 8.92 -3.85
C ILE A 244 0.78 8.26 -3.56
N ALA A 245 0.86 6.93 -3.54
CA ALA A 245 2.10 6.21 -3.30
C ALA A 245 3.18 6.57 -4.34
N ILE A 246 2.80 6.59 -5.62
CA ILE A 246 3.69 6.95 -6.74
C ILE A 246 4.12 8.41 -6.62
N ASP A 247 3.17 9.36 -6.52
CA ASP A 247 3.48 10.79 -6.55
C ASP A 247 4.20 11.28 -5.29
N LYS A 248 3.97 10.64 -4.13
CA LYS A 248 4.54 11.08 -2.85
C LYS A 248 5.73 10.23 -2.40
N GLN A 249 5.90 9.04 -2.95
CA GLN A 249 7.01 8.11 -2.68
C GLN A 249 7.30 7.95 -1.17
N PRO A 250 6.30 7.56 -0.34
CA PRO A 250 6.46 7.52 1.10
C PRO A 250 7.60 6.57 1.51
N ALA A 251 8.43 7.03 2.45
CA ALA A 251 9.45 6.17 3.06
C ALA A 251 8.90 5.46 4.30
N VAL A 252 7.88 6.06 4.93
CA VAL A 252 7.17 5.54 6.09
C VAL A 252 5.66 5.57 5.82
N MET A 253 4.97 4.47 6.14
CA MET A 253 3.54 4.30 5.94
C MET A 253 2.87 3.73 7.18
N LEU A 254 1.66 4.22 7.47
CA LEU A 254 0.75 3.65 8.47
C LEU A 254 -0.64 3.50 7.85
N ASP A 255 -1.21 2.29 7.89
CA ASP A 255 -2.59 2.02 7.53
C ASP A 255 -3.37 1.64 8.80
N LEU A 256 -4.39 2.44 9.14
CA LEU A 256 -5.16 2.26 10.36
C LEU A 256 -6.45 1.48 10.12
N HIS A 257 -6.60 0.43 10.93
CA HIS A 257 -7.66 -0.58 10.89
C HIS A 257 -8.29 -0.83 12.27
N GLY A 258 -9.33 -1.66 12.28
CA GLY A 258 -9.87 -2.31 13.48
C GLY A 258 -10.61 -3.64 13.15
N TYR A 259 -10.74 -4.63 14.04
CA TYR A 259 -10.39 -4.57 15.43
C TYR A 259 -9.79 -5.90 15.92
N VAL A 260 -8.60 -5.81 16.51
CA VAL A 260 -7.89 -6.88 17.20
C VAL A 260 -7.60 -6.43 18.63
N ASN A 261 -8.27 -7.02 19.62
CA ASN A 261 -8.03 -6.66 21.01
C ASN A 261 -6.61 -7.07 21.41
N GLY A 262 -5.86 -6.12 21.97
CA GLY A 262 -4.41 -6.23 22.09
C GLY A 262 -3.65 -5.46 21.01
N THR A 263 -4.29 -4.51 20.30
CA THR A 263 -3.69 -3.63 19.28
C THR A 263 -2.59 -4.29 18.45
N LEU A 264 -2.95 -4.91 17.33
CA LEU A 264 -1.96 -5.53 16.45
C LEU A 264 -1.14 -4.45 15.74
N ILE A 265 0.18 -4.56 15.79
CA ILE A 265 1.13 -3.63 15.17
C ILE A 265 2.13 -4.44 14.35
N GLU A 266 2.07 -4.35 13.01
CA GLU A 266 3.05 -5.00 12.13
C GLU A 266 4.49 -4.58 12.47
N PRO A 267 5.50 -5.47 12.34
CA PRO A 267 5.63 -6.52 11.31
C PRO A 267 4.86 -7.84 11.56
N THR A 268 4.60 -8.54 10.46
CA THR A 268 3.78 -9.76 10.29
C THR A 268 4.49 -11.05 10.70
N THR A 269 3.75 -12.16 10.78
CA THR A 269 4.32 -13.51 10.83
C THR A 269 4.73 -13.97 9.42
N PRO A 270 5.48 -15.08 9.27
CA PRO A 270 5.61 -15.77 7.99
C PRO A 270 4.27 -16.21 7.39
N PRO A 271 4.21 -16.45 6.06
CA PRO A 271 5.27 -16.18 5.08
C PRO A 271 5.46 -14.70 4.71
N HIS A 272 6.68 -14.31 4.33
CA HIS A 272 7.00 -12.90 4.03
C HIS A 272 7.12 -12.60 2.54
N GLY A 273 6.73 -11.38 2.15
CA GLY A 273 6.80 -10.94 0.76
C GLY A 273 8.22 -11.03 0.19
N GLU A 274 8.41 -11.91 -0.79
CA GLU A 274 9.73 -12.24 -1.36
C GLU A 274 10.26 -11.22 -2.38
N ASN A 275 9.45 -10.24 -2.77
CA ASN A 275 9.69 -9.37 -3.93
C ASN A 275 10.11 -7.93 -3.55
N TYR A 276 10.35 -7.63 -2.27
CA TYR A 276 10.93 -6.37 -1.81
C TYR A 276 12.13 -6.62 -0.88
N GLU A 277 12.91 -5.59 -0.58
CA GLU A 277 14.13 -5.72 0.25
C GLU A 277 13.75 -5.90 1.74
N TYR A 278 13.46 -7.15 2.13
CA TYR A 278 12.92 -7.47 3.45
C TYR A 278 13.88 -7.13 4.60
N ASP A 279 15.20 -7.17 4.38
CA ASP A 279 16.20 -6.73 5.38
C ASP A 279 16.06 -5.25 5.73
N LEU A 280 15.85 -4.40 4.73
CA LEU A 280 15.65 -2.96 4.92
C LEU A 280 14.27 -2.67 5.50
N PHE A 281 13.26 -3.43 5.07
CA PHE A 281 11.89 -3.32 5.57
C PHE A 281 11.80 -3.70 7.05
N LEU A 282 12.15 -4.94 7.40
CA LEU A 282 12.01 -5.49 8.76
C LEU A 282 12.80 -4.66 9.78
N LYS A 283 14.00 -4.20 9.41
CA LYS A 283 14.84 -3.32 10.26
C LYS A 283 14.08 -2.08 10.73
N ASN A 284 13.42 -1.39 9.82
CA ASN A 284 12.77 -0.12 10.11
C ASN A 284 11.36 -0.34 10.68
N THR A 285 10.60 -1.27 10.11
CA THR A 285 9.25 -1.65 10.57
C THR A 285 9.30 -2.14 12.02
N TYR A 286 10.19 -3.07 12.39
CA TYR A 286 10.27 -3.54 13.79
C TYR A 286 10.64 -2.43 14.78
N ALA A 287 11.61 -1.58 14.44
CA ALA A 287 12.01 -0.47 15.30
C ALA A 287 10.90 0.58 15.49
N ASN A 288 10.11 0.84 14.45
CA ASN A 288 8.94 1.72 14.54
C ASN A 288 7.81 1.07 15.37
N ALA A 289 7.58 -0.23 15.21
CA ALA A 289 6.58 -1.00 15.95
C ALA A 289 6.80 -0.94 17.46
N LEU A 290 8.04 -1.08 17.94
CA LEU A 290 8.39 -0.92 19.35
C LEU A 290 8.05 0.47 19.89
N GLY A 291 8.23 1.51 19.08
CA GLY A 291 7.84 2.88 19.44
C GLY A 291 6.33 3.04 19.57
N MET A 292 5.57 2.45 18.65
CA MET A 292 4.11 2.44 18.69
C MET A 292 3.57 1.63 19.88
N GLU A 293 4.08 0.42 20.11
CA GLU A 293 3.75 -0.41 21.28
C GLU A 293 3.95 0.37 22.57
N LYS A 294 5.11 1.02 22.73
CA LYS A 294 5.38 1.85 23.90
C LYS A 294 4.36 2.98 24.04
N ALA A 295 4.09 3.72 22.97
CA ALA A 295 3.17 4.84 22.99
C ALA A 295 1.73 4.43 23.31
N VAL A 296 1.29 3.26 22.84
CA VAL A 296 -0.02 2.69 23.17
C VAL A 296 -0.08 2.29 24.64
N ASN A 297 0.95 1.61 25.16
CA ASN A 297 1.03 1.26 26.57
C ASN A 297 1.06 2.49 27.49
N ASP A 298 1.75 3.56 27.09
CA ASP A 298 1.85 4.81 27.85
C ASP A 298 0.49 5.53 28.02
N LEU A 299 -0.54 5.19 27.23
CA LEU A 299 -1.91 5.70 27.43
C LEU A 299 -2.55 5.17 28.72
N GLY A 300 -2.05 4.05 29.25
CA GLY A 300 -2.47 3.50 30.54
C GLY A 300 -3.79 2.72 30.52
N TYR A 301 -4.32 2.39 29.34
CA TYR A 301 -5.45 1.48 29.19
C TYR A 301 -5.07 0.05 29.60
N THR A 302 -5.98 -0.64 30.28
CA THR A 302 -5.73 -2.00 30.78
C THR A 302 -6.93 -2.92 30.62
N SER A 303 -6.70 -4.23 30.56
CA SER A 303 -7.79 -5.23 30.45
C SER A 303 -8.78 -5.09 31.61
N ALA A 304 -8.28 -4.93 32.84
CA ALA A 304 -9.11 -4.84 34.04
C ALA A 304 -9.97 -3.57 34.13
N LYS A 305 -9.51 -2.42 33.61
CA LYS A 305 -10.23 -1.14 33.70
C LYS A 305 -11.06 -0.83 32.45
N ASP A 306 -10.51 -1.13 31.28
CA ASP A 306 -11.00 -0.62 30.00
C ASP A 306 -11.41 -1.73 29.04
N GLY A 307 -10.95 -2.96 29.28
CA GLY A 307 -11.10 -4.12 28.39
C GLY A 307 -10.06 -4.18 27.26
N VAL A 308 -8.98 -3.41 27.36
CA VAL A 308 -7.92 -3.33 26.35
C VAL A 308 -6.75 -4.24 26.75
N GLU A 309 -6.48 -5.25 25.95
CA GLU A 309 -5.30 -6.11 26.14
C GLU A 309 -4.00 -5.38 25.69
N PRO A 310 -2.82 -5.81 26.17
CA PRO A 310 -1.54 -5.24 25.74
C PRO A 310 -1.32 -5.35 24.22
N PRO A 311 -0.63 -4.37 23.60
CA PRO A 311 -0.21 -4.43 22.20
C PRO A 311 0.50 -5.72 21.82
N VAL A 312 0.34 -6.16 20.58
CA VAL A 312 0.96 -7.37 20.02
C VAL A 312 1.70 -7.01 18.74
N ILE A 313 2.94 -7.46 18.63
CA ILE A 313 3.74 -7.39 17.41
C ILE A 313 3.80 -8.80 16.81
N PRO A 314 3.05 -9.11 15.73
CA PRO A 314 2.91 -10.49 15.22
C PRO A 314 4.25 -11.20 15.00
N PHE A 315 5.22 -10.54 14.37
CA PHE A 315 6.56 -11.09 14.16
C PHE A 315 7.23 -11.61 15.44
N ARG A 316 7.03 -10.92 16.57
CA ARG A 316 7.64 -11.25 17.86
C ARG A 316 6.79 -12.24 18.67
N ASP A 317 5.47 -12.09 18.59
CA ASP A 317 4.53 -12.63 19.56
C ASP A 317 3.66 -13.77 19.01
N GLN A 318 3.73 -14.05 17.70
CA GLN A 318 2.93 -15.06 17.01
C GLN A 318 3.82 -15.92 16.11
N GLN A 319 3.34 -17.12 15.76
CA GLN A 319 4.10 -18.06 14.92
C GLN A 319 3.71 -17.96 13.44
N GLU A 320 2.41 -18.00 13.14
CA GLU A 320 1.86 -17.94 11.78
C GLU A 320 0.45 -17.32 11.82
N GLY A 321 -0.12 -17.04 10.64
CA GLY A 321 -1.53 -16.69 10.48
C GLY A 321 -1.83 -15.18 10.36
N TRP A 322 -0.80 -14.33 10.34
CA TRP A 322 -0.92 -12.91 10.01
C TRP A 322 0.22 -12.49 9.09
N ASP A 323 0.18 -12.96 7.85
CA ASP A 323 1.30 -12.88 6.92
C ASP A 323 1.26 -11.69 5.95
N ASP A 324 2.42 -11.37 5.38
CA ASP A 324 2.63 -10.29 4.40
C ASP A 324 3.02 -10.80 3.01
N TRP A 325 2.71 -12.05 2.70
CA TRP A 325 3.04 -12.65 1.40
C TRP A 325 2.30 -12.01 0.22
N PRO A 326 0.97 -11.78 0.29
CA PRO A 326 0.21 -11.24 -0.83
C PRO A 326 0.51 -9.76 -1.10
N PRO A 327 0.62 -9.34 -2.38
CA PRO A 327 0.87 -7.96 -2.78
C PRO A 327 -0.39 -7.06 -2.73
N ILE A 328 -1.42 -7.47 -1.99
CA ILE A 328 -2.78 -6.90 -2.08
C ILE A 328 -3.13 -5.97 -0.93
N PHE A 329 -2.37 -6.05 0.15
CA PHE A 329 -2.55 -5.23 1.33
C PHE A 329 -1.85 -3.88 1.14
N THR A 330 -2.39 -2.81 1.74
CA THR A 330 -1.80 -1.48 1.64
C THR A 330 -0.33 -1.47 2.07
N PRO A 331 0.06 -2.01 3.24
CA PRO A 331 1.43 -1.84 3.72
C PRO A 331 2.46 -2.53 2.82
N GLN A 332 2.14 -3.73 2.34
CA GLN A 332 2.96 -4.54 1.43
C GLN A 332 3.04 -3.89 0.05
N TYR A 333 1.94 -3.32 -0.45
CA TYR A 333 1.95 -2.53 -1.67
C TYR A 333 2.92 -1.35 -1.57
N MET A 334 2.94 -0.65 -0.43
CA MET A 334 3.83 0.50 -0.22
C MET A 334 5.32 0.10 -0.18
N ALA A 335 5.64 -1.10 0.31
CA ALA A 335 7.01 -1.61 0.27
C ALA A 335 7.54 -1.73 -1.17
N PHE A 336 6.70 -2.18 -2.12
CA PHE A 336 7.06 -2.16 -3.53
C PHE A 336 7.29 -0.77 -4.12
N GLN A 337 6.64 0.24 -3.55
CA GLN A 337 6.80 1.64 -3.94
C GLN A 337 7.95 2.34 -3.19
N GLY A 338 8.71 1.61 -2.37
CA GLY A 338 9.92 2.10 -1.69
C GLY A 338 9.72 2.53 -0.24
N ALA A 339 8.57 2.25 0.38
CA ALA A 339 8.44 2.40 1.83
C ALA A 339 9.31 1.36 2.54
N VAL A 340 10.09 1.80 3.53
CA VAL A 340 10.97 0.92 4.32
C VAL A 340 10.43 0.69 5.72
N ALA A 341 9.47 1.49 6.19
CA ALA A 341 8.66 1.18 7.36
C ALA A 341 7.19 1.28 6.98
N SER A 342 6.45 0.18 7.03
CA SER A 342 5.05 0.12 6.62
C SER A 342 4.27 -0.76 7.58
N HIS A 343 3.06 -0.35 7.95
CA HIS A 343 2.31 -1.03 9.00
C HIS A 343 0.82 -1.07 8.72
N THR A 344 0.20 -2.23 8.93
CA THR A 344 -1.16 -2.33 9.46
C THR A 344 -1.12 -2.10 10.97
N VAL A 345 -2.03 -1.26 11.48
CA VAL A 345 -2.35 -1.20 12.92
C VAL A 345 -3.84 -1.45 13.13
N GLU A 346 -4.18 -2.52 13.85
CA GLU A 346 -5.55 -2.89 14.21
C GLU A 346 -5.87 -2.39 15.62
N ILE A 347 -6.71 -1.37 15.77
CA ILE A 347 -7.10 -0.85 17.09
C ILE A 347 -8.07 -1.80 17.83
N PRO A 348 -8.16 -1.78 19.17
CA PRO A 348 -8.65 -2.96 19.90
C PRO A 348 -10.16 -3.12 20.02
N MET A 349 -10.92 -2.02 20.18
CA MET A 349 -12.29 -2.12 20.69
C MET A 349 -13.32 -2.19 19.56
N ARG A 350 -13.96 -3.35 19.36
CA ARG A 350 -15.04 -3.49 18.35
C ARG A 350 -16.21 -2.55 18.62
N VAL A 351 -16.57 -1.76 17.60
CA VAL A 351 -17.78 -0.90 17.55
C VAL A 351 -18.63 -1.12 16.29
N ASN A 352 -18.24 -2.05 15.42
CA ASN A 352 -18.93 -2.33 14.15
C ASN A 352 -19.82 -3.59 14.23
N ASN A 353 -20.54 -3.87 13.13
CA ASN A 353 -21.34 -5.08 12.95
C ASN A 353 -22.28 -5.35 14.14
N ALA A 354 -22.27 -6.57 14.68
CA ALA A 354 -23.10 -6.95 15.82
C ALA A 354 -22.90 -6.04 17.05
N SER A 355 -21.69 -5.52 17.29
CA SER A 355 -21.44 -4.57 18.39
C SER A 355 -22.12 -3.23 18.14
N TYR A 356 -22.14 -2.75 16.90
CA TYR A 356 -22.85 -1.52 16.54
C TYR A 356 -24.34 -1.61 16.86
N ASP A 357 -24.96 -2.77 16.61
CA ASP A 357 -26.40 -2.96 16.79
C ASP A 357 -26.79 -3.29 18.23
N SER A 358 -25.97 -4.05 18.96
CA SER A 358 -26.30 -4.58 20.29
C SER A 358 -25.84 -3.72 21.46
N LEU A 359 -24.78 -2.93 21.32
CA LEU A 359 -24.25 -2.12 22.42
C LEU A 359 -25.00 -0.80 22.57
N SER A 360 -25.00 -0.27 23.79
CA SER A 360 -25.52 1.07 24.06
C SER A 360 -24.68 2.13 23.35
N VAL A 361 -25.29 3.28 23.03
CA VAL A 361 -24.58 4.42 22.43
C VAL A 361 -23.43 4.91 23.32
N GLU A 362 -23.60 4.85 24.65
CA GLU A 362 -22.57 5.20 25.62
C GLU A 362 -21.34 4.29 25.51
N GLU A 363 -21.55 2.97 25.44
CA GLU A 363 -20.45 2.02 25.32
C GLU A 363 -19.75 2.12 23.96
N LEU A 364 -20.50 2.31 22.88
CA LEU A 364 -19.92 2.54 21.56
C LEU A 364 -19.03 3.78 21.54
N ARG A 365 -19.49 4.89 22.14
CA ARG A 365 -18.71 6.13 22.22
C ARG A 365 -17.48 5.99 23.11
N ARG A 366 -17.59 5.25 24.24
CA ARG A 366 -16.44 4.95 25.10
C ARG A 366 -15.37 4.18 24.33
N ARG A 367 -15.75 3.13 23.62
CA ARG A 367 -14.84 2.32 22.79
C ARG A 367 -14.21 3.13 21.66
N SER A 368 -15.00 3.92 20.94
CA SER A 368 -14.49 4.77 19.87
C SER A 368 -13.53 5.86 20.38
N ALA A 369 -13.73 6.39 21.60
CA ALA A 369 -12.78 7.31 22.21
C ALA A 369 -11.42 6.63 22.49
N ILE A 370 -11.42 5.44 23.11
CA ILE A 370 -10.21 4.64 23.37
C ILE A 370 -9.47 4.34 22.06
N ASN A 371 -10.20 3.85 21.05
CA ASN A 371 -9.66 3.55 19.73
C ASN A 371 -9.03 4.78 19.06
N THR A 372 -9.68 5.95 19.18
CA THR A 372 -9.15 7.20 18.63
C THR A 372 -7.85 7.62 19.33
N ASP A 373 -7.75 7.42 20.65
CA ASP A 373 -6.55 7.74 21.41
C ASP A 373 -5.38 6.81 21.05
N ILE A 374 -5.65 5.51 20.91
CA ILE A 374 -4.68 4.49 20.46
C ILE A 374 -4.20 4.78 19.02
N ALA A 375 -5.12 5.03 18.09
CA ALA A 375 -4.80 5.44 16.72
C ALA A 375 -3.88 6.68 16.70
N GLY A 376 -4.21 7.71 17.49
CA GLY A 376 -3.41 8.92 17.60
C GLY A 376 -2.02 8.67 18.21
N ALA A 377 -1.90 7.76 19.19
CA ALA A 377 -0.62 7.36 19.76
C ALA A 377 0.28 6.67 18.73
N ALA A 378 -0.25 5.73 17.95
CA ALA A 378 0.47 5.06 16.86
C ALA A 378 0.97 6.06 15.80
N MET A 379 0.12 7.00 15.37
CA MET A 379 0.52 8.05 14.44
C MET A 379 1.65 8.92 15.00
N ARG A 380 1.52 9.42 16.23
CA ARG A 380 2.54 10.27 16.87
C ARG A 380 3.87 9.55 17.06
N ALA A 381 3.83 8.28 17.47
CA ALA A 381 5.02 7.45 17.59
C ALA A 381 5.73 7.26 16.24
N THR A 382 4.96 7.04 15.16
CA THR A 382 5.50 6.94 13.80
C THR A 382 6.16 8.24 13.33
N LEU A 383 5.56 9.40 13.63
CA LEU A 383 6.17 10.70 13.32
C LEU A 383 7.45 10.95 14.12
N ASP A 384 7.47 10.55 15.39
CA ASP A 384 8.67 10.66 16.24
C ASP A 384 9.79 9.72 15.75
N TYR A 385 9.46 8.48 15.40
CA TYR A 385 10.38 7.53 14.77
C TYR A 385 10.96 8.11 13.48
N THR A 386 10.11 8.63 12.59
CA THR A 386 10.53 9.23 11.32
C THR A 386 11.52 10.37 11.55
N TYR A 387 11.23 11.26 12.50
CA TYR A 387 12.14 12.36 12.82
C TYR A 387 13.49 11.87 13.34
N ARG A 388 13.49 10.94 14.30
CA ARG A 388 14.73 10.43 14.92
C ARG A 388 15.60 9.66 13.94
N ASN A 389 14.97 8.99 12.96
CA ASN A 389 15.63 8.07 12.04
C ASN A 389 15.64 8.57 10.58
N ARG A 390 15.35 9.86 10.34
CA ARG A 390 15.25 10.45 9.00
C ARG A 390 16.37 10.02 8.07
N THR A 391 17.62 10.16 8.52
CA THR A 391 18.80 9.89 7.71
C THR A 391 18.87 8.42 7.30
N SER A 392 18.60 7.48 8.21
CA SER A 392 18.64 6.05 7.91
C SER A 392 17.46 5.63 7.04
N VAL A 393 16.26 6.10 7.33
CA VAL A 393 15.04 5.79 6.55
C VAL A 393 15.18 6.23 5.09
N ILE A 394 15.69 7.45 4.84
CA ILE A 394 15.93 7.91 3.46
C ILE A 394 17.08 7.13 2.79
N ALA A 395 18.14 6.81 3.52
CA ALA A 395 19.24 6.01 2.98
C ALA A 395 18.77 4.61 2.59
N ASP A 396 17.93 3.98 3.41
CA ASP A 396 17.37 2.66 3.14
C ASP A 396 16.38 2.68 1.98
N GLN A 397 15.54 3.70 1.84
CA GLN A 397 14.68 3.86 0.66
C GLN A 397 15.52 3.97 -0.63
N ILE A 398 16.58 4.79 -0.60
CA ILE A 398 17.52 4.90 -1.73
C ILE A 398 18.17 3.56 -2.02
N GLU A 399 18.59 2.83 -0.97
CA GLU A 399 19.23 1.52 -1.11
C GLU A 399 18.28 0.48 -1.74
N THR A 400 17.00 0.46 -1.38
CA THR A 400 15.98 -0.38 -2.00
C THR A 400 15.95 -0.19 -3.52
N PHE A 401 15.85 1.07 -3.98
CA PHE A 401 15.86 1.37 -5.40
C PHE A 401 17.22 1.14 -6.05
N ARG A 402 18.32 1.40 -5.35
CA ARG A 402 19.68 1.20 -5.84
C ARG A 402 19.96 -0.25 -6.13
N ARG A 403 19.63 -1.16 -5.21
CA ARG A 403 19.74 -2.61 -5.40
C ARG A 403 18.91 -3.04 -6.61
N GLY A 404 17.67 -2.55 -6.69
CA GLY A 404 16.75 -2.69 -7.83
C GLY A 404 17.40 -2.36 -9.17
N ALA A 405 17.78 -1.10 -9.34
CA ALA A 405 18.39 -0.58 -10.56
C ALA A 405 19.73 -1.24 -10.91
N ALA A 406 20.49 -1.70 -9.91
CA ALA A 406 21.75 -2.41 -10.14
C ALA A 406 21.55 -3.89 -10.53
N GLY A 407 20.34 -4.45 -10.35
CA GLY A 407 20.10 -5.87 -10.53
C GLY A 407 20.79 -6.74 -9.47
N GLU A 408 21.02 -6.21 -8.27
CA GLU A 408 21.67 -6.96 -7.19
C GLU A 408 20.74 -8.01 -6.59
N ALA A 409 21.30 -9.14 -6.17
CA ALA A 409 20.59 -10.12 -5.35
C ALA A 409 20.09 -9.48 -4.04
N GLN A 410 18.93 -9.92 -3.56
CA GLN A 410 18.44 -9.54 -2.23
C GLN A 410 19.40 -9.99 -1.12
N ARG A 411 19.29 -9.34 0.04
CA ARG A 411 20.00 -9.75 1.26
C ARG A 411 19.02 -10.52 2.16
N PRO A 412 19.28 -11.80 2.46
CA PRO A 412 18.49 -12.54 3.44
C PRO A 412 18.47 -11.84 4.80
N VAL A 413 17.34 -11.92 5.50
CA VAL A 413 17.26 -11.49 6.90
C VAL A 413 18.07 -12.44 7.79
N SER A 414 18.78 -11.85 8.74
CA SER A 414 19.53 -12.54 9.78
C SER A 414 19.84 -11.55 10.91
N GLU A 415 20.33 -12.04 12.04
CA GLU A 415 20.81 -11.19 13.13
C GLU A 415 21.90 -10.19 12.68
N GLN A 416 22.65 -10.51 11.62
CA GLN A 416 23.70 -9.63 11.09
C GLN A 416 23.14 -8.56 10.14
N THR A 417 22.13 -8.88 9.32
CA THR A 417 21.56 -7.92 8.36
C THR A 417 20.50 -7.03 9.01
N VAL A 418 19.84 -7.52 10.06
CA VAL A 418 18.76 -6.82 10.78
C VAL A 418 19.02 -6.83 12.30
N PRO A 419 20.10 -6.18 12.78
CA PRO A 419 20.48 -6.24 14.18
C PRO A 419 19.40 -5.64 15.09
N GLY A 420 19.10 -6.33 16.19
CA GLY A 420 18.11 -5.89 17.19
C GLY A 420 16.68 -6.43 16.97
N VAL A 421 16.45 -7.18 15.89
CA VAL A 421 15.21 -7.94 15.67
C VAL A 421 15.41 -9.36 16.20
N PRO A 422 14.70 -9.75 17.28
CA PRO A 422 14.85 -11.07 17.86
C PRO A 422 14.11 -12.13 17.04
N GLY A 423 14.50 -13.40 17.19
CA GLY A 423 13.67 -14.51 16.70
C GLY A 423 13.71 -14.77 15.20
N ILE A 424 14.59 -14.12 14.43
CA ILE A 424 14.75 -14.41 13.00
C ILE A 424 15.19 -15.87 12.81
N GLY A 425 14.32 -16.67 12.22
CA GLY A 425 14.52 -18.08 11.89
C GLY A 425 14.57 -18.34 10.38
N PRO A 426 14.86 -19.59 9.95
CA PRO A 426 14.77 -20.00 8.56
C PRO A 426 13.39 -19.76 7.92
N GLU A 427 12.33 -19.81 8.73
CA GLU A 427 10.94 -19.54 8.36
C GLU A 427 10.70 -18.09 7.91
N ASP A 428 11.60 -17.15 8.22
CA ASP A 428 11.48 -15.74 7.85
C ASP A 428 12.28 -15.38 6.58
N VAL A 429 12.99 -16.34 5.99
CA VAL A 429 13.93 -16.06 4.88
C VAL A 429 13.28 -16.32 3.53
N TYR A 430 12.67 -15.27 2.95
CA TYR A 430 12.09 -15.29 1.61
C TYR A 430 12.87 -14.35 0.67
N THR A 431 13.45 -14.91 -0.39
CA THR A 431 14.17 -14.14 -1.42
C THR A 431 13.84 -14.66 -2.81
N THR A 432 13.99 -13.78 -3.79
CA THR A 432 13.67 -14.01 -5.21
C THR A 432 14.94 -13.91 -6.06
N ASP A 433 15.16 -14.90 -6.94
CA ASP A 433 16.12 -14.78 -8.04
C ASP A 433 15.46 -14.06 -9.23
N PHE A 434 15.56 -12.73 -9.22
CA PHE A 434 14.98 -11.88 -10.26
C PHE A 434 15.60 -12.21 -11.63
N PRO A 435 14.78 -12.42 -12.69
CA PRO A 435 15.31 -12.61 -14.03
C PRO A 435 15.99 -11.33 -14.52
N ARG A 436 16.83 -11.42 -15.54
CA ARG A 436 17.37 -10.22 -16.21
C ARG A 436 16.25 -9.40 -16.86
N ALA A 437 15.27 -10.04 -17.49
CA ALA A 437 14.16 -9.36 -18.14
C ALA A 437 12.92 -10.25 -18.26
N TYR A 438 11.77 -9.62 -18.48
CA TYR A 438 10.60 -10.27 -19.07
C TYR A 438 10.34 -9.72 -20.47
N VAL A 439 9.94 -10.58 -21.40
CA VAL A 439 9.53 -10.19 -22.75
C VAL A 439 8.07 -10.56 -22.95
N ILE A 440 7.23 -9.58 -23.31
CA ILE A 440 5.86 -9.81 -23.73
C ILE A 440 5.89 -9.79 -25.27
N PRO A 441 5.93 -10.96 -25.94
CA PRO A 441 6.07 -11.03 -27.38
C PRO A 441 4.89 -10.33 -28.09
N ALA A 442 5.16 -9.83 -29.29
CA ALA A 442 4.14 -9.40 -30.24
C ALA A 442 3.93 -10.46 -31.34
N GLY A 443 2.89 -10.27 -32.16
CA GLY A 443 2.61 -11.14 -33.30
C GLY A 443 2.21 -12.56 -32.89
N GLU A 444 2.62 -13.55 -33.67
CA GLU A 444 2.21 -14.96 -33.49
C GLU A 444 2.70 -15.59 -32.17
N GLY A 445 3.76 -15.04 -31.56
CA GLY A 445 4.22 -15.49 -30.24
C GLY A 445 3.31 -15.07 -29.08
N GLN A 446 2.32 -14.21 -29.35
CA GLN A 446 1.39 -13.70 -28.35
C GLN A 446 0.03 -14.38 -28.45
N ARG A 447 -0.42 -15.01 -27.36
CA ARG A 447 -1.74 -15.62 -27.28
C ARG A 447 -2.86 -14.59 -27.44
N SER A 448 -2.71 -13.41 -26.83
CA SER A 448 -3.71 -12.36 -26.89
C SER A 448 -3.05 -10.98 -26.86
N ALA A 449 -3.13 -10.27 -27.98
CA ALA A 449 -2.60 -8.91 -28.07
C ALA A 449 -3.31 -7.96 -27.08
N THR A 450 -4.63 -8.10 -26.91
CA THR A 450 -5.41 -7.29 -25.97
C THR A 450 -5.03 -7.56 -24.52
N ALA A 451 -4.80 -8.83 -24.15
CA ALA A 451 -4.32 -9.18 -22.82
C ALA A 451 -2.91 -8.64 -22.57
N ALA A 452 -2.01 -8.73 -23.56
CA ALA A 452 -0.68 -8.15 -23.50
C ALA A 452 -0.72 -6.63 -23.32
N ALA A 453 -1.57 -5.92 -24.07
CA ALA A 453 -1.74 -4.47 -23.91
C ALA A 453 -2.27 -4.11 -22.51
N ARG A 454 -3.29 -4.83 -22.02
CA ARG A 454 -3.81 -4.64 -20.65
C ARG A 454 -2.74 -4.87 -19.59
N LEU A 455 -1.92 -5.92 -19.76
CA LEU A 455 -0.80 -6.22 -18.86
C LEU A 455 0.25 -5.10 -18.86
N VAL A 456 0.60 -4.58 -20.04
CA VAL A 456 1.55 -3.46 -20.18
C VAL A 456 1.00 -2.18 -19.57
N ASP A 457 -0.27 -1.82 -19.82
CA ASP A 457 -0.89 -0.66 -19.18
C ASP A 457 -0.92 -0.80 -17.67
N HIS A 458 -1.17 -2.01 -17.16
CA HIS A 458 -1.19 -2.28 -15.74
C HIS A 458 0.20 -2.18 -15.09
N LEU A 459 1.25 -2.62 -15.77
CA LEU A 459 2.65 -2.39 -15.35
C LEU A 459 2.95 -0.89 -15.26
N ILE A 460 2.62 -0.13 -16.30
CA ILE A 460 2.85 1.33 -16.35
C ILE A 460 2.06 2.03 -15.25
N ALA A 461 0.82 1.63 -15.01
CA ALA A 461 -0.01 2.21 -13.95
C ALA A 461 0.52 1.94 -12.53
N ASN A 462 1.43 0.97 -12.38
CA ASN A 462 2.15 0.65 -11.15
C ASN A 462 3.60 1.19 -11.16
N ASP A 463 3.89 2.12 -12.07
CA ASP A 463 5.18 2.80 -12.22
C ASP A 463 6.34 1.91 -12.70
N VAL A 464 6.02 0.79 -13.35
CA VAL A 464 7.03 -0.08 -13.97
C VAL A 464 7.46 0.48 -15.32
N ARG A 465 8.77 0.63 -15.52
CA ARG A 465 9.34 1.01 -16.81
C ARG A 465 9.25 -0.16 -17.79
N VAL A 466 8.55 0.09 -18.90
CA VAL A 466 8.38 -0.86 -20.00
C VAL A 466 8.92 -0.23 -21.29
N GLU A 467 9.70 -0.99 -22.04
CA GLU A 467 10.18 -0.62 -23.36
C GLU A 467 9.42 -1.39 -24.45
N ARG A 468 9.27 -0.78 -25.63
CA ARG A 468 8.76 -1.45 -26.82
C ARG A 468 9.83 -1.49 -27.91
N ALA A 469 10.12 -2.68 -28.41
CA ALA A 469 11.11 -2.87 -29.45
C ALA A 469 10.65 -2.21 -30.77
N SER A 470 11.51 -1.40 -31.36
CA SER A 470 11.30 -0.74 -32.66
C SER A 470 11.69 -1.62 -33.84
N ALA A 471 12.52 -2.64 -33.61
CA ALA A 471 12.96 -3.62 -34.59
C ALA A 471 12.93 -5.03 -33.97
N GLY A 472 13.00 -6.07 -34.81
CA GLY A 472 13.18 -7.43 -34.33
C GLY A 472 14.53 -7.59 -33.61
N PHE A 473 14.57 -8.43 -32.58
CA PHE A 473 15.77 -8.63 -31.77
C PHE A 473 15.91 -10.09 -31.33
N ARG A 474 17.11 -10.46 -30.85
CA ARG A 474 17.38 -11.77 -30.26
C ARG A 474 17.78 -11.61 -28.80
N LEU A 475 17.22 -12.45 -27.94
CA LEU A 475 17.52 -12.45 -26.50
C LEU A 475 17.39 -13.88 -25.96
N ALA A 476 18.40 -14.34 -25.20
CA ALA A 476 18.49 -15.69 -24.65
C ALA A 476 18.16 -16.81 -25.67
N GLY A 477 18.73 -16.70 -26.88
CA GLY A 477 18.54 -17.69 -27.95
C GLY A 477 17.21 -17.62 -28.71
N ARG A 478 16.25 -16.79 -28.25
CA ARG A 478 14.94 -16.58 -28.89
C ARG A 478 14.95 -15.33 -29.77
N SER A 479 14.11 -15.31 -30.81
CA SER A 479 13.89 -14.13 -31.66
C SER A 479 12.53 -13.53 -31.35
N TYR A 480 12.47 -12.21 -31.22
CA TYR A 480 11.26 -11.47 -30.94
C TYR A 480 11.02 -10.45 -32.03
N PRO A 481 9.80 -10.32 -32.57
CA PRO A 481 9.49 -9.35 -33.60
C PRO A 481 9.48 -7.92 -33.04
N ALA A 482 9.58 -6.95 -33.95
CA ALA A 482 9.31 -5.55 -33.64
C ALA A 482 7.93 -5.40 -33.00
N GLY A 483 7.81 -4.49 -32.04
CA GLY A 483 6.59 -4.23 -31.30
C GLY A 483 6.42 -5.07 -30.03
N SER A 484 7.27 -6.07 -29.78
CA SER A 484 7.33 -6.79 -28.50
C SER A 484 7.72 -5.84 -27.36
N TYR A 485 7.17 -6.07 -26.17
CA TYR A 485 7.52 -5.29 -24.99
C TYR A 485 8.60 -5.99 -24.17
N VAL A 486 9.47 -5.19 -23.56
CA VAL A 486 10.56 -5.67 -22.70
C VAL A 486 10.48 -4.93 -21.38
N VAL A 487 10.49 -5.68 -20.29
CA VAL A 487 10.57 -5.18 -18.92
C VAL A 487 11.97 -5.51 -18.40
N ASP A 488 12.83 -4.51 -18.36
CA ASP A 488 14.18 -4.64 -17.80
C ASP A 488 14.09 -4.71 -16.27
N MET A 489 14.52 -5.81 -15.64
CA MET A 489 14.45 -5.94 -14.18
C MET A 489 15.55 -5.18 -13.43
N HIS A 490 16.52 -4.59 -14.14
CA HIS A 490 17.47 -3.61 -13.60
C HIS A 490 16.79 -2.23 -13.52
N GLN A 491 15.75 -2.17 -12.69
CA GLN A 491 14.98 -0.96 -12.43
C GLN A 491 14.56 -0.90 -10.96
N SER A 492 14.27 0.31 -10.48
CA SER A 492 13.95 0.58 -9.08
C SER A 492 12.69 -0.15 -8.62
N LYS A 493 11.70 -0.29 -9.52
CA LYS A 493 10.42 -0.98 -9.28
C LYS A 493 10.45 -2.48 -9.68
N ARG A 494 11.62 -3.14 -9.62
CA ARG A 494 11.75 -4.56 -10.02
C ARG A 494 10.81 -5.49 -9.23
N GLY A 495 10.53 -5.16 -7.97
CA GLY A 495 9.71 -5.99 -7.09
C GLY A 495 8.28 -6.14 -7.62
N ILE A 496 7.59 -5.02 -7.82
CA ILE A 496 6.23 -5.02 -8.35
C ILE A 496 6.17 -5.54 -9.79
N ALA A 497 7.20 -5.26 -10.60
CA ALA A 497 7.30 -5.84 -11.94
C ALA A 497 7.33 -7.38 -11.88
N ASN A 498 8.14 -7.95 -10.97
CA ASN A 498 8.24 -9.40 -10.80
C ASN A 498 6.94 -9.99 -10.26
N VAL A 499 6.31 -9.38 -9.27
CA VAL A 499 5.01 -9.81 -8.73
C VAL A 499 3.93 -9.88 -9.81
N ILE A 500 3.90 -8.92 -10.74
CA ILE A 500 2.92 -8.90 -11.82
C ILE A 500 3.20 -9.98 -12.88
N LEU A 501 4.48 -10.25 -13.16
CA LEU A 501 4.93 -11.03 -14.33
C LEU A 501 5.36 -12.46 -14.03
N SER A 502 5.77 -12.75 -12.80
CA SER A 502 6.21 -14.07 -12.36
C SER A 502 5.06 -15.06 -12.32
N GLU A 503 5.40 -16.34 -12.39
CA GLU A 503 4.45 -17.45 -12.14
C GLU A 503 4.17 -17.61 -10.64
N GLY A 504 5.02 -17.02 -9.78
CA GLY A 504 4.99 -17.16 -8.32
C GLY A 504 5.89 -18.30 -7.83
N ARG A 505 6.03 -18.41 -6.50
CA ARG A 505 6.69 -19.51 -5.80
C ARG A 505 5.63 -20.41 -5.15
N ASP A 506 5.80 -21.72 -5.25
CA ASP A 506 5.06 -22.68 -4.43
C ASP A 506 5.70 -22.75 -3.04
N ILE A 507 4.95 -22.28 -2.04
CA ILE A 507 5.35 -22.25 -0.63
C ILE A 507 4.55 -23.25 0.22
N SER A 508 3.83 -24.19 -0.41
CA SER A 508 2.98 -25.14 0.30
C SER A 508 3.74 -26.03 1.28
N ALA A 509 5.06 -26.17 1.11
CA ALA A 509 5.94 -26.91 2.01
C ALA A 509 6.60 -26.05 3.10
N ASP A 510 6.52 -24.72 2.96
CA ASP A 510 7.21 -23.75 3.83
C ASP A 510 6.34 -23.29 5.00
N VAL A 511 5.01 -23.29 4.82
CA VAL A 511 4.05 -22.78 5.83
C VAL A 511 2.82 -23.69 5.97
N SER A 512 2.23 -23.71 7.17
CA SER A 512 1.05 -24.55 7.45
C SER A 512 -0.27 -23.87 7.13
N THR A 513 -0.27 -22.54 7.10
CA THR A 513 -1.44 -21.70 6.82
C THR A 513 -1.06 -20.45 6.06
N MET A 514 -2.05 -19.87 5.37
CA MET A 514 -1.97 -18.57 4.74
C MET A 514 -3.12 -17.73 5.30
N TYR A 515 -2.84 -16.49 5.63
CA TYR A 515 -3.83 -15.50 6.02
C TYR A 515 -4.76 -15.17 4.85
N ASP A 516 -4.22 -15.07 3.62
CA ASP A 516 -5.01 -14.73 2.42
C ASP A 516 -4.44 -15.31 1.10
N ILE A 517 -5.00 -14.88 -0.04
CA ILE A 517 -4.70 -15.36 -1.39
C ILE A 517 -3.19 -15.30 -1.69
N SER A 518 -2.59 -16.46 -1.95
CA SER A 518 -1.14 -16.65 -2.02
C SER A 518 -0.51 -16.57 -3.41
N GLY A 519 -1.31 -16.51 -4.50
CA GLY A 519 -0.82 -16.58 -5.87
C GLY A 519 -1.26 -15.41 -6.75
N TRP A 520 -0.29 -14.67 -7.30
CA TRP A 520 -0.52 -13.59 -8.26
C TRP A 520 0.38 -13.77 -9.48
N SER A 521 -0.23 -14.11 -10.62
CA SER A 521 0.45 -14.17 -11.92
C SER A 521 -0.47 -13.58 -12.98
N LEU A 522 -0.40 -12.25 -13.15
CA LEU A 522 -1.35 -11.54 -14.02
C LEU A 522 -1.15 -11.91 -15.49
N GLY A 523 0.07 -12.23 -15.92
CA GLY A 523 0.33 -12.76 -17.25
C GLY A 523 -0.48 -14.02 -17.55
N LEU A 524 -0.39 -15.02 -16.65
CA LEU A 524 -1.14 -16.27 -16.77
C LEU A 524 -2.65 -16.05 -16.62
N LEU A 525 -3.07 -15.29 -15.60
CA LEU A 525 -4.48 -15.02 -15.29
C LEU A 525 -5.20 -14.28 -16.42
N TRP A 526 -4.53 -13.31 -17.06
CA TRP A 526 -5.12 -12.52 -18.14
C TRP A 526 -4.94 -13.14 -19.52
N GLY A 527 -4.14 -14.19 -19.63
CA GLY A 527 -3.90 -14.92 -20.87
C GLY A 527 -2.84 -14.30 -21.77
N ALA A 528 -2.01 -13.39 -21.27
CA ALA A 528 -0.87 -12.84 -22.02
C ALA A 528 0.32 -13.82 -21.98
N SER A 529 0.95 -14.07 -23.13
CA SER A 529 2.25 -14.74 -23.17
C SER A 529 3.31 -13.81 -22.59
N VAL A 530 4.12 -14.32 -21.66
CA VAL A 530 5.25 -13.63 -21.03
C VAL A 530 6.43 -14.59 -20.97
N ASP A 531 7.56 -14.20 -21.56
CA ASP A 531 8.78 -14.98 -21.55
C ASP A 531 9.74 -14.46 -20.47
N LYS A 532 10.11 -15.32 -19.51
CA LYS A 532 11.13 -15.03 -18.50
C LYS A 532 12.53 -15.23 -19.10
N VAL A 533 13.39 -14.20 -19.02
CA VAL A 533 14.78 -14.25 -19.46
C VAL A 533 15.71 -14.21 -18.26
N GLN A 534 16.23 -15.36 -17.84
CA GLN A 534 17.07 -15.46 -16.64
C GLN A 534 18.40 -14.70 -16.79
N LYS A 535 19.08 -14.86 -17.94
CA LYS A 535 20.37 -14.22 -18.24
C LYS A 535 20.36 -13.64 -19.65
N ALA A 536 21.08 -12.53 -19.82
CA ALA A 536 21.32 -11.91 -21.12
C ALA A 536 22.82 -11.62 -21.26
N ASP A 537 23.56 -12.57 -21.83
CA ASP A 537 24.99 -12.42 -22.07
C ASP A 537 25.23 -11.22 -23.01
N GLY A 538 25.95 -10.20 -22.53
CA GLY A 538 26.17 -8.94 -23.25
C GLY A 538 25.16 -7.81 -22.98
N GLY A 539 24.20 -8.03 -22.06
CA GLY A 539 23.20 -7.05 -21.64
C GLY A 539 21.96 -6.98 -22.54
N LEU A 540 21.01 -6.09 -22.21
CA LEU A 540 19.88 -5.78 -23.08
C LEU A 540 20.28 -4.71 -24.10
N ARG A 541 20.71 -5.14 -25.29
CA ARG A 541 20.92 -4.23 -26.43
C ARG A 541 19.67 -4.24 -27.30
N LEU A 542 18.79 -3.28 -27.05
CA LEU A 542 17.50 -3.16 -27.73
C LEU A 542 17.40 -1.81 -28.45
N HIS A 543 16.93 -1.80 -29.70
CA HIS A 543 16.42 -0.58 -30.32
C HIS A 543 14.97 -0.43 -29.90
N SER A 544 14.69 0.48 -28.99
CA SER A 544 13.39 0.58 -28.32
C SER A 544 12.99 2.02 -28.01
N ARG A 545 11.77 2.16 -27.50
CA ARG A 545 11.24 3.38 -26.92
C ARG A 545 10.50 3.07 -25.63
N THR A 546 10.55 3.99 -24.68
CA THR A 546 9.73 3.93 -23.46
C THR A 546 8.25 3.94 -23.81
N VAL A 547 7.46 3.17 -23.06
CA VAL A 547 6.02 3.05 -23.22
C VAL A 547 5.32 3.83 -22.11
N HIS A 548 4.43 4.74 -22.49
CA HIS A 548 3.57 5.48 -21.56
C HIS A 548 2.10 5.03 -21.61
N ALA A 549 1.73 4.30 -22.67
CA ALA A 549 0.48 3.58 -22.83
C ALA A 549 0.73 2.47 -23.86
N ALA A 550 0.10 1.32 -23.66
CA ALA A 550 0.17 0.20 -24.59
C ALA A 550 -0.41 0.60 -25.96
N ALA A 551 0.15 -0.01 -27.00
CA ALA A 551 -0.32 0.22 -28.36
C ALA A 551 -1.79 -0.25 -28.50
N PRO A 552 -2.65 0.50 -29.21
CA PRO A 552 -3.99 0.05 -29.54
C PRO A 552 -3.93 -1.29 -30.29
N THR A 553 -4.74 -2.25 -29.85
CA THR A 553 -4.73 -3.63 -30.37
C THR A 553 -5.89 -3.94 -31.29
N GLY A 554 -6.76 -2.95 -31.57
CA GLY A 554 -7.88 -3.08 -32.49
C GLY A 554 -8.23 -1.74 -33.15
N SER A 555 -8.88 -1.82 -34.30
CA SER A 555 -9.53 -0.71 -34.96
C SER A 555 -10.99 -1.08 -35.24
N VAL A 556 -11.91 -0.13 -35.09
CA VAL A 556 -13.26 -0.28 -35.62
C VAL A 556 -13.19 0.07 -37.10
N ALA A 557 -13.58 -0.85 -37.98
CA ALA A 557 -13.69 -0.54 -39.40
C ALA A 557 -14.66 0.64 -39.56
N GLY A 558 -14.21 1.72 -40.19
CA GLY A 558 -15.06 2.88 -40.45
C GLY A 558 -16.29 2.45 -41.24
N GLY A 559 -17.47 2.56 -40.63
CA GLY A 559 -18.72 2.12 -41.25
C GLY A 559 -18.97 2.87 -42.55
N SER A 560 -18.93 2.16 -43.68
CA SER A 560 -19.64 2.60 -44.88
C SER A 560 -21.11 2.79 -44.51
N ARG A 561 -21.64 4.01 -44.72
CA ARG A 561 -23.05 4.35 -44.50
C ARG A 561 -23.92 3.24 -45.11
N GLY A 562 -24.52 2.42 -44.26
CA GLY A 562 -25.50 1.43 -44.69
C GLY A 562 -26.72 2.16 -45.23
N HIS A 563 -26.92 2.12 -46.55
CA HIS A 563 -28.21 2.43 -47.16
C HIS A 563 -29.20 1.33 -46.77
N GLY A 564 -29.97 1.60 -45.71
CA GLY A 564 -31.13 0.81 -45.32
C GLY A 564 -32.33 1.74 -45.15
N GLY A 565 -32.94 2.17 -46.26
CA GLY A 565 -34.26 2.78 -46.23
C GLY A 565 -35.29 1.70 -45.91
N LEU A 566 -36.01 1.87 -44.80
CA LEU A 566 -37.22 1.11 -44.52
C LEU A 566 -38.37 1.75 -45.33
N ARG A 567 -38.93 0.97 -46.25
CA ARG A 567 -40.32 1.11 -46.69
C ARG A 567 -41.21 0.31 -45.76
#